data_AF-A0A438D402-F1
#
_entry.id   AF-A0A438D402-F1
#
_cell.length_a   1.000
_cell.length_b   1.000
_cell.length_c   1.000
_cell.angle_alpha   90.00
_cell.angle_beta   90.00
_cell.angle_gamma   90.00
#
_symmetry.space_group_name_H-M   'P 1'
#
loop_
_entity.id
_entity.type
_entity.pdbx_description
1 polymer ?
#
loop_
_entity_poly.entity_id
_entity_poly.type
_entity_poly.pdbx_seq_one_letter_code
_entity_poly.pdbx_strand_id
1 'polypeptide(L)'
;MEKGICTIETWEDFKREIKRQFYPEDVAYLARKNMRRLKHTDSIRDYVKEFSLLMLEIPNITEEELLFNFMDNLQGWAEQELRRRGVQDLATAMAVAESLTDYKRGDSSKVESLEDSHAMGGGDEVPMDHNAPKKGSGKTSNV
;
A
#
# COMPACT_ATOMS: atom_id res chain seq x y z
N MET A 1 -23.53 -48.50 10.99
CA MET A 1 -22.56 -47.55 10.43
C MET A 1 -22.62 -47.70 8.92
N GLU A 2 -23.30 -46.80 8.22
CA GLU A 2 -23.32 -46.81 6.75
C GLU A 2 -21.91 -46.52 6.24
N LYS A 3 -21.36 -47.45 5.45
CA LYS A 3 -20.15 -47.20 4.68
C LYS A 3 -20.58 -46.32 3.50
N GLY A 4 -20.48 -45.01 3.65
CA GLY A 4 -20.70 -44.06 2.56
C GLY A 4 -19.68 -44.33 1.47
N ILE A 5 -20.11 -44.98 0.38
CA ILE A 5 -19.27 -45.32 -0.75
C ILE A 5 -19.05 -44.00 -1.52
N CYS A 6 -17.97 -43.29 -1.24
CA CYS A 6 -17.58 -42.17 -2.10
C CYS A 6 -17.12 -42.75 -3.44
N THR A 7 -17.82 -42.41 -4.52
CA THR A 7 -17.44 -42.80 -5.88
C THR A 7 -16.27 -41.92 -6.31
N ILE A 8 -15.07 -42.49 -6.30
CA ILE A 8 -13.84 -41.85 -6.77
C ILE A 8 -13.60 -42.35 -8.19
N GLU A 9 -13.93 -41.53 -9.19
CA GLU A 9 -13.77 -41.88 -10.61
C GLU A 9 -12.52 -41.24 -11.23
N THR A 10 -12.12 -40.07 -10.71
CA THR A 10 -10.96 -39.32 -11.20
C THR A 10 -9.93 -39.04 -10.10
N TRP A 11 -8.73 -38.66 -10.52
CA TRP A 11 -7.69 -38.17 -9.60
C TRP A 11 -8.14 -36.88 -8.88
N GLU A 12 -8.91 -36.01 -9.53
CA GLU A 12 -9.56 -34.86 -8.90
C GLU A 12 -10.49 -35.26 -7.77
N ASP A 13 -11.32 -36.29 -7.98
CA ASP A 13 -12.26 -36.78 -6.97
C ASP A 13 -11.53 -37.34 -5.74
N PHE A 14 -10.44 -38.08 -5.97
CA PHE A 14 -9.60 -38.58 -4.90
C PHE A 14 -9.01 -37.44 -4.07
N LYS A 15 -8.37 -36.45 -4.72
CA LYS A 15 -7.80 -35.28 -4.04
C LYS A 15 -8.86 -34.52 -3.24
N ARG A 16 -10.08 -34.38 -3.78
CA ARG A 16 -11.20 -33.70 -3.11
C ARG A 16 -11.68 -34.47 -1.89
N GLU A 17 -11.85 -35.79 -1.99
CA GLU A 17 -12.33 -36.62 -0.88
C GLU A 17 -11.31 -36.67 0.26
N ILE A 18 -10.00 -36.78 -0.04
CA ILE A 18 -8.94 -36.70 0.97
C ILE A 18 -8.98 -35.34 1.69
N LYS A 19 -9.09 -34.23 0.95
CA LYS A 19 -9.23 -32.90 1.57
C LYS A 19 -10.48 -32.81 2.45
N ARG A 20 -11.62 -33.35 2.01
CA ARG A 20 -12.88 -33.35 2.79
C ARG A 20 -12.74 -34.08 4.13
N GLN A 21 -12.03 -35.21 4.15
CA GLN A 21 -11.94 -36.07 5.33
C GLN A 21 -10.88 -35.60 6.35
N PHE A 22 -9.79 -35.00 5.85
CA PHE A 22 -8.61 -34.71 6.68
C PHE A 22 -8.30 -33.22 6.83
N TYR A 23 -9.02 -32.34 6.11
CA TYR A 23 -8.88 -30.89 6.22
C TYR A 23 -10.16 -30.32 6.82
N PRO A 24 -10.19 -29.99 8.12
CA PRO A 24 -11.38 -29.41 8.74
C PRO A 24 -11.71 -28.07 8.06
N GLU A 25 -12.97 -27.90 7.66
CA GLU A 25 -13.46 -26.67 7.02
C GLU A 25 -13.20 -25.42 7.90
N ASP A 26 -13.17 -25.62 9.22
CA ASP A 26 -12.81 -24.59 10.21
C ASP A 26 -11.40 -24.02 10.00
N VAL A 27 -10.42 -24.83 9.61
CA VAL A 27 -9.04 -24.37 9.38
C VAL A 27 -8.98 -23.41 8.20
N ALA A 28 -9.56 -23.80 7.07
CA ALA A 28 -9.63 -22.94 5.88
C ALA A 28 -10.44 -21.66 6.14
N TYR A 29 -11.55 -21.77 6.89
CA TYR A 29 -12.36 -20.63 7.29
C TYR A 29 -11.59 -19.64 8.18
N LEU A 30 -10.88 -20.15 9.20
CA LEU A 30 -10.04 -19.35 10.08
C LEU A 30 -8.88 -18.70 9.32
N ALA A 31 -8.24 -19.42 8.42
CA ALA A 31 -7.17 -18.88 7.58
C ALA A 31 -7.68 -17.72 6.70
N ARG A 32 -8.85 -17.86 6.04
CA ARG A 32 -9.48 -16.76 5.29
C ARG A 32 -9.86 -15.57 6.18
N LYS A 33 -10.35 -15.83 7.40
CA LYS A 33 -10.65 -14.78 8.37
C LYS A 33 -9.38 -14.05 8.83
N ASN A 34 -8.29 -14.77 9.03
CA ASN A 34 -7.00 -14.21 9.41
C ASN A 34 -6.37 -13.43 8.25
N MET A 35 -6.46 -13.92 7.01
CA MET A 35 -5.96 -13.22 5.82
C MET A 35 -6.62 -11.85 5.63
N ARG A 36 -7.94 -11.74 5.85
CA ARG A 36 -8.65 -10.46 5.82
C ARG A 36 -8.28 -9.49 6.96
N ARG A 37 -7.77 -10.02 8.08
CA ARG A 37 -7.39 -9.24 9.26
C ARG A 37 -5.89 -8.94 9.32
N LEU A 38 -5.09 -9.66 8.54
CA LEU A 38 -3.66 -9.47 8.46
C LEU A 38 -3.40 -8.05 7.95
N LYS A 39 -2.50 -7.33 8.60
CA LYS A 39 -2.05 -6.01 8.16
C LYS A 39 -0.56 -5.92 8.33
N HIS A 40 0.10 -5.30 7.36
CA HIS A 40 1.50 -4.91 7.48
C HIS A 40 1.60 -3.78 8.52
N THR A 41 2.17 -4.08 9.69
CA THR A 41 2.34 -3.10 10.78
C THR A 41 3.74 -2.51 10.79
N ASP A 42 4.76 -3.30 11.10
CA ASP A 42 6.13 -2.78 11.28
C ASP A 42 7.14 -3.46 10.35
N SER A 43 7.13 -4.79 10.32
CA SER A 43 8.08 -5.60 9.56
C SER A 43 7.41 -6.18 8.32
N ILE A 44 7.82 -5.71 7.15
CA ILE A 44 7.34 -6.26 5.87
C ILE A 44 7.71 -7.73 5.71
N ARG A 45 8.86 -8.14 6.28
CA ARG A 45 9.30 -9.53 6.27
C ARG A 45 8.37 -10.43 7.09
N ASP A 46 7.96 -9.97 8.28
CA ASP A 46 7.03 -10.73 9.11
C ASP A 46 5.66 -10.78 8.44
N TYR A 47 5.21 -9.69 7.82
CA TYR A 47 3.99 -9.68 7.03
C TYR A 47 4.02 -10.71 5.87
N VAL A 48 5.09 -10.73 5.06
CA VAL A 48 5.24 -11.70 3.97
C VAL A 48 5.24 -13.13 4.50
N LYS A 49 5.92 -13.39 5.62
CA LYS A 49 5.95 -14.69 6.26
C LYS A 49 4.56 -15.16 6.72
N GLU A 50 3.83 -14.31 7.46
CA GLU A 50 2.48 -14.63 7.95
C GLU A 50 1.49 -14.81 6.78
N PHE A 51 1.58 -13.95 5.76
CA PHE A 51 0.78 -14.10 4.55
C PHE A 51 1.05 -15.44 3.84
N SER A 52 2.32 -15.84 3.75
CA SER A 52 2.73 -17.11 3.15
C SER A 52 2.15 -18.32 3.88
N LEU A 53 2.14 -18.30 5.22
CA LEU A 53 1.55 -19.37 6.02
C LEU A 53 0.04 -19.49 5.77
N LEU A 54 -0.67 -18.36 5.76
CA LEU A 54 -2.12 -18.35 5.52
C LEU A 54 -2.48 -18.82 4.09
N MET A 55 -1.67 -18.47 3.09
CA MET A 55 -1.87 -18.95 1.71
C MET A 55 -1.86 -20.48 1.63
N LEU A 56 -0.99 -21.14 2.40
CA LEU A 56 -0.88 -22.61 2.40
C LEU A 56 -2.09 -23.29 3.08
N GLU A 57 -2.75 -22.59 4.00
CA GLU A 57 -3.91 -23.11 4.76
C GLU A 57 -5.25 -22.91 4.02
N ILE A 58 -5.27 -22.10 2.95
CA ILE A 58 -6.49 -21.80 2.20
C ILE A 58 -6.50 -22.60 0.89
N PRO A 59 -7.18 -23.76 0.84
CA PRO A 59 -7.32 -24.49 -0.40
C PRO A 59 -8.17 -23.71 -1.42
N ASN A 60 -7.84 -23.89 -2.70
CA ASN A 60 -8.61 -23.39 -3.86
C ASN A 60 -8.79 -21.86 -3.89
N ILE A 61 -7.84 -21.10 -3.35
CA ILE A 61 -7.76 -19.64 -3.56
C ILE A 61 -7.05 -19.36 -4.89
N THR A 62 -7.51 -18.34 -5.63
CA THR A 62 -6.87 -17.95 -6.89
C THR A 62 -5.67 -17.05 -6.62
N GLU A 63 -4.71 -17.03 -7.54
CA GLU A 63 -3.56 -16.12 -7.45
C GLU A 63 -4.00 -14.65 -7.47
N GLU A 64 -5.02 -14.30 -8.26
CA GLU A 64 -5.60 -12.97 -8.29
C GLU A 64 -6.16 -12.55 -6.92
N GLU A 65 -6.91 -13.44 -6.25
CA GLU A 65 -7.44 -13.17 -4.90
C GLU A 65 -6.29 -13.02 -3.90
N LEU A 66 -5.24 -13.84 -3.98
CA LEU A 66 -4.06 -13.72 -3.13
C LEU A 66 -3.33 -12.40 -3.35
N LEU A 67 -3.05 -12.04 -4.61
CA LEU A 67 -2.36 -10.80 -4.94
C LEU A 67 -3.16 -9.58 -4.47
N PHE A 68 -4.48 -9.59 -4.66
CA PHE A 68 -5.36 -8.53 -4.16
C PHE A 68 -5.27 -8.40 -2.64
N ASN A 69 -5.45 -9.49 -1.89
CA ASN A 69 -5.36 -9.47 -0.42
C ASN A 69 -3.95 -9.07 0.05
N PHE A 70 -2.90 -9.50 -0.66
CA PHE A 70 -1.53 -9.14 -0.34
C PHE A 70 -1.31 -7.63 -0.47
N MET A 71 -1.78 -7.03 -1.55
CA MET A 71 -1.63 -5.59 -1.81
C MET A 71 -2.49 -4.73 -0.86
N ASP A 72 -3.76 -5.08 -0.64
CA ASP A 72 -4.70 -4.32 0.20
C ASP A 72 -4.32 -4.27 1.69
N ASN A 73 -3.55 -5.25 2.14
CA ASN A 73 -3.12 -5.36 3.53
C ASN A 73 -1.73 -4.76 3.79
N LEU A 74 -1.02 -4.30 2.75
CA LEU A 74 0.25 -3.58 2.91
C LEU A 74 0.03 -2.17 3.47
N GLN A 75 1.04 -1.62 4.14
CA GLN A 75 1.08 -0.19 4.39
C GLN A 75 1.12 0.58 3.07
N GLY A 76 0.45 1.73 3.02
CA GLY A 76 0.31 2.49 1.78
C GLY A 76 1.63 2.85 1.10
N TRP A 77 2.73 3.03 1.84
CA TRP A 77 4.05 3.27 1.22
C TRP A 77 4.58 2.03 0.48
N ALA A 78 4.38 0.84 1.04
CA ALA A 78 4.86 -0.41 0.46
C ALA A 78 3.99 -0.77 -0.74
N GLU A 79 2.68 -0.66 -0.60
CA GLU A 79 1.73 -0.85 -1.69
C GLU A 79 2.06 0.09 -2.88
N GLN A 80 2.30 1.38 -2.59
CA GLN A 80 2.66 2.35 -3.63
C GLN A 80 3.97 1.99 -4.33
N GLU A 81 4.99 1.54 -3.60
CA GLU A 81 6.26 1.13 -4.19
C GLU A 81 6.12 -0.12 -5.06
N LEU A 82 5.30 -1.09 -4.65
CA LEU A 82 4.98 -2.26 -5.46
C LEU A 82 4.23 -1.87 -6.74
N ARG A 83 3.24 -0.97 -6.65
CA ARG A 83 2.53 -0.41 -7.81
C ARG A 83 3.49 0.33 -8.74
N ARG A 84 4.43 1.12 -8.21
CA ARG A 84 5.46 1.83 -9.00
C ARG A 84 6.38 0.86 -9.75
N ARG A 85 6.70 -0.29 -9.15
CA ARG A 85 7.47 -1.36 -9.80
C ARG A 85 6.64 -2.21 -10.77
N GLY A 86 5.33 -1.98 -10.85
CA GLY A 86 4.45 -2.60 -11.84
C GLY A 86 4.24 -4.10 -11.63
N VAL A 87 4.32 -4.59 -10.39
CA VAL A 87 4.14 -6.02 -10.09
C VAL A 87 2.78 -6.54 -10.59
N GLN A 88 2.76 -7.70 -11.23
CA GLN A 88 1.56 -8.30 -11.84
C GLN A 88 1.17 -9.65 -11.23
N ASP A 89 2.09 -10.30 -10.52
CA ASP A 89 1.93 -11.63 -9.94
C ASP A 89 2.39 -11.64 -8.47
N LEU A 90 1.91 -12.63 -7.72
CA LEU A 90 2.13 -12.71 -6.28
C LEU A 90 3.60 -12.96 -5.94
N ALA A 91 4.27 -13.81 -6.73
CA ALA A 91 5.66 -14.17 -6.47
C ALA A 91 6.59 -12.94 -6.59
N THR A 92 6.40 -12.15 -7.65
CA THR A 92 7.13 -10.89 -7.84
C THR A 92 6.79 -9.89 -6.74
N ALA A 93 5.51 -9.76 -6.35
CA ALA A 93 5.09 -8.87 -5.27
C ALA A 93 5.78 -9.22 -3.94
N MET A 94 5.83 -10.50 -3.57
CA MET A 94 6.49 -10.97 -2.35
C MET A 94 8.01 -10.76 -2.39
N ALA A 95 8.67 -11.10 -3.51
CA ALA A 95 10.10 -10.90 -3.67
C ALA A 95 10.49 -9.41 -3.59
N VAL A 96 9.69 -8.54 -4.22
CA VAL A 96 9.86 -7.09 -4.11
C VAL A 96 9.65 -6.63 -2.68
N ALA A 97 8.58 -7.06 -2.01
CA ALA A 97 8.29 -6.71 -0.62
C ALA A 97 9.42 -7.11 0.34
N GLU A 98 9.99 -8.31 0.18
CA GLU A 98 11.15 -8.74 0.97
C GLU A 98 12.39 -7.89 0.72
N SER A 99 12.59 -7.37 -0.49
CA SER A 99 13.69 -6.44 -0.80
C SER A 99 13.53 -5.05 -0.15
N LEU A 100 12.33 -4.71 0.35
CA LEU A 100 12.05 -3.43 1.00
C LEU A 100 12.44 -3.41 2.48
N THR A 101 13.07 -4.47 3.03
CA THR A 101 13.45 -4.51 4.45
C THR A 101 14.39 -3.37 4.89
N ASP A 102 15.13 -2.77 3.95
CA ASP A 102 16.00 -1.61 4.18
C ASP A 102 15.34 -0.27 3.84
N TYR A 103 14.09 -0.29 3.36
CA TYR A 103 13.32 0.90 3.04
C TYR A 103 12.79 1.53 4.34
N LYS A 104 13.69 2.06 5.16
CA LYS A 104 13.27 3.09 6.11
C LYS A 104 12.72 4.24 5.28
N ARG A 105 11.52 4.69 5.62
CA ARG A 105 11.00 6.02 5.30
C ARG A 105 12.01 7.07 5.82
N GLY A 106 13.10 7.25 5.11
CA GLY A 106 14.12 8.25 5.39
C GLY A 106 13.71 9.57 4.78
N ASP A 107 13.61 10.60 5.62
CA ASP A 107 13.77 12.02 5.29
C ASP A 107 13.04 12.55 4.04
N SER A 108 11.71 12.66 4.13
CA SER A 108 10.95 13.56 3.25
C SER A 108 11.09 15.05 3.66
N SER A 109 11.98 15.41 4.59
CA SER A 109 12.20 16.79 5.02
C SER A 109 13.50 17.37 4.48
N LYS A 110 13.64 17.46 3.16
CA LYS A 110 14.48 18.48 2.52
C LYS A 110 14.10 18.66 1.05
N VAL A 111 12.91 19.21 0.81
CA VAL A 111 12.78 20.11 -0.34
C VAL A 111 13.56 21.35 0.09
N GLU A 112 14.82 21.43 -0.33
CA GLU A 112 15.59 22.67 -0.28
C GLU A 112 14.74 23.72 -1.01
N SER A 113 14.24 24.68 -0.24
CA SER A 113 13.77 25.94 -0.79
C SER A 113 14.91 26.48 -1.64
N LEU A 114 14.72 26.49 -2.96
CA LEU A 114 15.51 27.31 -3.85
C LEU A 114 15.22 28.76 -3.43
N GLU A 115 16.04 29.27 -2.49
CA GLU A 115 16.16 30.69 -2.22
C GLU A 115 16.71 31.33 -3.49
N ASP A 116 15.79 31.82 -4.32
CA ASP A 116 16.09 32.66 -5.48
C ASP A 116 16.69 33.97 -4.98
N SER A 117 18.01 33.95 -4.80
CA SER A 117 18.80 35.04 -4.26
C SER A 117 19.25 35.94 -5.42
N HIS A 118 18.32 36.77 -5.90
CA HIS A 118 18.68 37.89 -6.78
C HIS A 118 19.23 39.06 -5.95
N ALA A 119 20.56 39.08 -5.81
CA ALA A 119 21.32 40.19 -5.23
C ALA A 119 21.63 41.28 -6.28
N MET A 120 21.21 42.50 -5.95
CA MET A 120 21.84 43.81 -6.17
C MET A 120 22.69 44.07 -7.44
N GLY A 121 22.18 44.98 -8.28
CA GLY A 121 22.97 45.99 -9.02
C GLY A 121 22.05 47.20 -9.26
N GLY A 122 22.37 48.46 -9.00
CA GLY A 122 23.64 49.14 -8.74
C GLY A 122 23.83 50.27 -9.78
N GLY A 123 23.45 51.52 -9.43
CA GLY A 123 23.75 52.80 -10.14
C GLY A 123 22.56 53.42 -10.91
N ASP A 124 21.91 54.48 -10.38
CA ASP A 124 22.09 55.94 -10.64
C ASP A 124 21.49 56.37 -12.01
N GLU A 125 20.54 57.32 -12.16
CA GLU A 125 20.57 58.77 -11.87
C GLU A 125 19.15 59.46 -11.93
N VAL A 126 18.78 60.16 -10.84
CA VAL A 126 18.07 61.48 -10.62
C VAL A 126 16.79 61.96 -11.41
N PRO A 127 16.06 63.03 -10.97
CA PRO A 127 14.65 62.93 -10.57
C PRO A 127 13.69 63.79 -11.43
N MET A 128 12.37 63.56 -11.34
CA MET A 128 11.41 64.53 -11.88
C MET A 128 10.25 64.72 -10.91
N ASP A 129 10.37 65.78 -10.12
CA ASP A 129 9.27 66.39 -9.39
C ASP A 129 8.28 67.00 -10.39
N HIS A 130 6.98 66.86 -10.16
CA HIS A 130 6.03 67.99 -10.12
C HIS A 130 4.61 67.55 -9.70
N ASN A 131 4.23 68.03 -8.52
CA ASN A 131 2.95 68.65 -8.16
C ASN A 131 1.70 67.78 -7.87
N ALA A 132 1.35 67.79 -6.58
CA ALA A 132 0.11 67.45 -5.89
C ALA A 132 -1.08 68.42 -6.25
N PRO A 133 -2.31 68.39 -5.65
CA PRO A 133 -2.74 67.68 -4.43
C PRO A 133 -4.21 67.19 -4.29
N LYS A 134 -4.42 66.36 -3.23
CA LYS A 134 -5.58 66.28 -2.29
C LYS A 134 -7.01 65.97 -2.81
N LYS A 135 -7.67 64.94 -2.24
CA LYS A 135 -8.73 65.04 -1.19
C LYS A 135 -9.54 63.73 -0.97
N GLY A 136 -10.00 63.55 0.28
CA GLY A 136 -11.16 62.74 0.70
C GLY A 136 -10.77 61.37 1.26
N SER A 137 -10.63 61.11 2.57
CA SER A 137 -11.60 61.21 3.68
C SER A 137 -12.88 60.42 3.46
N GLY A 138 -12.97 59.25 4.10
CA GLY A 138 -14.16 58.41 4.18
C GLY A 138 -13.98 57.26 5.16
N LYS A 139 -14.18 57.56 6.45
CA LYS A 139 -14.27 56.63 7.58
C LYS A 139 -15.76 56.29 7.78
N THR A 140 -16.09 55.04 8.08
CA THR A 140 -17.17 54.47 8.97
C THR A 140 -17.61 53.10 8.40
N SER A 141 -17.52 51.96 9.07
CA SER A 141 -18.10 51.47 10.35
C SER A 141 -19.38 50.63 10.14
N ASN A 142 -19.28 49.36 10.54
CA ASN A 142 -20.26 48.38 11.07
C ASN A 142 -21.67 48.24 10.47
N VAL A 143 -22.00 47.01 10.03
CA VAL A 143 -22.82 46.00 10.76
C VAL A 143 -22.50 44.62 10.20
#